data_AF-A0A7K2NVR0-F1
#
_entry.id   AF-A0A7K2NVR0-F1
#
_cell.length_a   1.000
_cell.length_b   1.000
_cell.length_c   1.000
_cell.angle_alpha   90.00
_cell.angle_beta   90.00
_cell.angle_gamma   90.00
#
_symmetry.space_group_name_H-M   'P 1'
#
loop_
_entity.id
_entity.type
_entity.pdbx_description
1 polymer ?
#
loop_
_entity_poly.entity_id
_entity_poly.type
_entity_poly.pdbx_seq_one_letter_code
_entity_poly.pdbx_strand_id
1 'polypeptide(L)'
;MATTDLIGAQTRADHAVAAATAPLPPKAAEALAKLERAFAPERTAQDYRTAAVRVRELSDLAVFERMSDLDARSMAEAEADMVAAHSTLTAAGRLDLIGGAS
;
A
#
# COMPACT_ATOMS: atom_id res chain seq x y z
N MET A 1 -2.70 3.78 -54.16
CA MET A 1 -2.82 3.12 -52.85
C MET A 1 -1.48 3.27 -52.16
N ALA A 2 -1.42 4.03 -51.08
CA ALA A 2 -0.17 4.29 -50.35
C ALA A 2 -0.06 3.26 -49.21
N THR A 3 0.97 2.43 -49.27
CA THR A 3 1.38 1.49 -48.22
C THR A 3 2.07 2.28 -47.11
N THR A 4 1.49 2.31 -45.92
CA THR A 4 2.13 2.85 -44.73
C THR A 4 3.07 1.79 -44.17
N ASP A 5 4.38 2.01 -44.32
CA ASP A 5 5.41 1.25 -43.61
C ASP A 5 5.30 1.52 -42.11
N LEU A 6 5.11 0.45 -41.34
CA LEU A 6 5.17 0.47 -39.88
C LEU A 6 6.63 0.71 -39.46
N ILE A 7 6.91 1.93 -38.98
CA ILE A 7 8.16 2.26 -38.30
C ILE A 7 8.36 1.27 -37.15
N GLY A 8 9.46 0.53 -37.19
CA GLY A 8 9.80 -0.50 -36.21
C GLY A 8 9.80 0.03 -34.77
N ALA A 9 9.26 -0.78 -33.86
CA ALA A 9 9.31 -0.50 -32.43
C ALA A 9 10.77 -0.30 -32.00
N GLN A 10 11.07 0.84 -31.38
CA GLN A 10 12.39 1.06 -30.81
C GLN A 10 12.62 0.05 -29.69
N THR A 11 13.49 -0.93 -29.93
CA THR A 11 14.00 -1.82 -28.88
C THR A 11 14.78 -0.97 -27.89
N ARG A 12 14.19 -0.73 -26.70
CA ARG A 12 14.85 0.00 -25.60
C ARG A 12 16.06 -0.81 -25.14
N ALA A 13 17.24 -0.46 -25.64
CA ALA A 13 18.51 -1.14 -25.38
C ALA A 13 19.16 -0.70 -24.05
N ASP A 14 18.38 -0.51 -22.98
CA ASP A 14 18.87 0.00 -21.68
C ASP A 14 18.50 -0.90 -20.49
N HIS A 15 18.46 -2.22 -20.69
CA HIS A 15 18.36 -3.20 -19.60
C HIS A 15 19.62 -4.04 -19.44
N ALA A 16 20.79 -3.42 -19.66
CA ALA A 16 22.05 -3.95 -19.17
C ALA A 16 22.45 -3.15 -17.92
N VAL A 17 22.71 -3.89 -16.84
CA VAL A 17 23.13 -3.41 -15.51
C VAL A 17 21.96 -2.91 -14.67
N ALA A 18 21.54 -3.75 -13.72
CA ALA A 18 21.01 -3.31 -12.45
C ALA A 18 21.93 -2.19 -11.94
N ALA A 19 21.57 -0.94 -12.20
CA ALA A 19 22.30 0.20 -11.68
C ALA A 19 22.26 0.02 -10.18
N ALA A 20 23.38 -0.39 -9.60
CA ALA A 20 23.57 -0.47 -8.17
C ALA A 20 23.25 0.93 -7.67
N THR A 21 22.05 1.11 -7.13
CA THR A 21 21.65 2.37 -6.51
C THR A 21 22.65 2.57 -5.40
N ALA A 22 23.55 3.53 -5.57
CA ALA A 22 24.62 3.79 -4.61
C ALA A 22 24.00 3.89 -3.20
N PRO A 23 24.66 3.31 -2.18
CA PRO A 23 24.11 3.33 -0.83
C PRO A 23 23.84 4.77 -0.39
N LEU A 24 22.69 4.97 0.26
CA LEU A 24 22.29 6.28 0.78
C LEU A 24 23.43 6.86 1.64
N PRO A 25 23.87 8.11 1.37
CA PRO A 25 24.83 8.78 2.24
C PRO A 25 24.30 8.81 3.68
N PRO A 26 25.16 8.68 4.71
CA PRO A 26 24.71 8.56 6.11
C PRO A 26 23.71 9.64 6.54
N LYS A 27 23.99 10.89 6.17
CA LYS A 27 23.10 12.04 6.46
C LYS A 27 21.72 11.92 5.80
N ALA A 28 21.65 11.35 4.60
CA ALA A 28 20.38 11.11 3.92
C ALA A 28 19.61 9.95 4.57
N ALA A 29 20.30 8.89 5.00
CA ALA A 29 19.70 7.78 5.73
C ALA A 29 19.11 8.24 7.08
N GLU A 30 19.83 9.08 7.83
CA GLU A 30 19.33 9.68 9.07
C GLU A 30 18.10 10.57 8.84
N ALA A 31 18.12 11.39 7.79
CA ALA A 31 16.99 12.22 7.43
C ALA A 31 15.76 11.38 7.06
N LEU A 32 15.96 10.30 6.29
CA LEU A 32 14.89 9.37 5.95
C LEU A 32 14.32 8.71 7.21
N ALA A 33 15.16 8.19 8.10
CA ALA A 33 14.70 7.55 9.34
C ALA A 33 13.92 8.52 10.26
N LYS A 34 14.25 9.82 10.22
CA LYS A 34 13.49 10.86 10.91
C LYS A 34 12.12 11.07 10.27
N LEU A 35 12.05 11.13 8.94
CA LEU A 35 10.80 11.27 8.20
C LEU A 35 9.89 10.05 8.40
N GLU A 36 10.44 8.84 8.34
CA GLU A 36 9.68 7.60 8.57
C GLU A 36 9.04 7.57 9.95
N ARG A 37 9.76 8.02 10.99
CA ARG A 37 9.20 8.18 12.34
C ARG A 37 8.13 9.26 12.40
N ALA A 38 8.36 10.39 11.72
CA ALA A 38 7.41 11.50 11.71
C ALA A 38 6.08 11.14 11.02
N PHE A 39 6.13 10.34 9.96
CA PHE A 39 4.96 9.92 9.17
C PHE A 39 4.40 8.54 9.57
N ALA A 40 4.87 7.94 10.68
CA ALA A 40 4.41 6.64 11.11
C ALA A 40 2.87 6.61 11.36
N PRO A 41 2.26 7.60 12.04
CA PRO A 41 0.80 7.63 12.22
C PRO A 41 0.03 7.72 10.90
N GLU A 42 0.50 8.54 9.97
CA GLU A 42 -0.13 8.71 8.66
C GLU A 42 -0.04 7.42 7.82
N ARG A 43 1.08 6.70 7.91
CA ARG A 43 1.22 5.37 7.30
C ARG A 43 0.26 4.36 7.92
N THR A 44 0.18 4.29 9.24
CA THR A 44 -0.77 3.41 9.94
C THR A 44 -2.22 3.72 9.57
N ALA A 45 -2.58 5.00 9.42
CA ALA A 45 -3.90 5.39 8.95
C ALA A 45 -4.17 4.96 7.50
N GLN A 46 -3.16 4.98 6.63
CA GLN A 46 -3.26 4.44 5.28
C GLN A 46 -3.44 2.91 5.28
N ASP A 47 -2.73 2.20 6.15
CA ASP A 47 -2.87 0.75 6.30
C ASP A 47 -4.29 0.39 6.74
N TYR A 48 -4.84 1.11 7.74
CA TYR A 48 -6.23 0.98 8.17
C TYR A 48 -7.22 1.15 7.00
N ARG A 49 -7.07 2.23 6.22
CA ARG A 49 -7.98 2.50 5.07
C ARG A 49 -7.88 1.42 4.00
N THR A 50 -6.66 0.93 3.73
CA THR A 50 -6.43 -0.15 2.76
C THR A 50 -7.12 -1.42 3.21
N ALA A 51 -6.99 -1.79 4.48
CA ALA A 51 -7.65 -2.95 5.06
C ALA A 51 -9.19 -2.78 5.04
N ALA A 52 -9.70 -1.59 5.37
CA ALA A 52 -11.14 -1.30 5.30
C ALA A 52 -11.72 -1.46 3.88
N VAL A 53 -10.98 -1.04 2.85
CA VAL A 53 -11.38 -1.28 1.45
C VAL A 53 -11.43 -2.77 1.14
N ARG A 54 -10.43 -3.54 1.55
CA ARG A 54 -10.40 -5.01 1.33
C ARG A 54 -11.57 -5.70 2.02
N VAL A 55 -11.86 -5.36 3.26
CA VAL A 55 -13.01 -5.90 4.00
C VAL A 55 -14.31 -5.63 3.25
N ARG A 56 -14.49 -4.42 2.70
CA ARG A 56 -15.66 -4.08 1.89
C ARG A 56 -15.76 -4.91 0.62
N GLU A 57 -14.66 -5.02 -0.15
CA GLU A 57 -14.62 -5.81 -1.38
C GLU A 57 -14.92 -7.29 -1.13
N LEU A 58 -14.39 -7.86 -0.04
CA LEU A 58 -14.62 -9.26 0.35
C LEU A 58 -16.04 -9.46 0.90
N SER A 59 -16.59 -8.46 1.60
CA SER A 59 -17.99 -8.47 2.04
C SER A 59 -18.95 -8.53 0.86
N ASP A 60 -18.67 -7.78 -0.22
CA ASP A 60 -19.47 -7.84 -1.44
C ASP A 60 -19.45 -9.26 -2.04
N LEU A 61 -18.30 -9.95 -2.04
CA LEU A 61 -18.20 -11.35 -2.49
C LEU A 61 -19.00 -12.32 -1.59
N ALA A 62 -19.00 -12.09 -0.28
CA ALA A 62 -19.79 -12.87 0.67
C ALA A 62 -21.30 -12.72 0.42
N VAL A 63 -21.76 -11.49 0.14
CA VAL A 63 -23.16 -11.20 -0.20
C VAL A 63 -23.61 -11.94 -1.46
N PHE A 64 -22.73 -12.10 -2.45
CA PHE A 64 -23.03 -12.84 -3.68
C PHE A 64 -22.81 -14.35 -3.60
N GLU A 65 -22.54 -14.90 -2.40
CA GLU A 65 -22.21 -16.32 -2.18
C GLU A 65 -21.03 -16.81 -3.05
N ARG A 66 -20.10 -15.91 -3.38
CA ARG A 66 -18.92 -16.18 -4.22
C ARG A 66 -17.62 -16.23 -3.42
N MET A 67 -17.71 -16.10 -2.10
CA MET A 67 -16.55 -16.08 -1.22
C MET A 67 -15.97 -17.49 -1.07
N SER A 68 -14.70 -17.64 -1.43
CA SER A 68 -13.95 -18.87 -1.16
C SER A 68 -13.41 -18.88 0.28
N ASP A 69 -12.92 -20.04 0.74
CA ASP A 69 -12.23 -20.14 2.04
C ASP A 69 -10.99 -19.24 2.11
N LEU A 70 -10.30 -19.05 0.99
CA LEU A 70 -9.15 -18.14 0.89
C LEU A 70 -9.57 -16.67 1.05
N ASP A 71 -10.71 -16.29 0.46
CA ASP A 71 -11.28 -14.95 0.59
C ASP A 71 -11.70 -14.69 2.04
N ALA A 72 -12.33 -15.67 2.70
CA ALA A 72 -12.72 -15.58 4.10
C ALA A 72 -11.49 -15.40 5.02
N ARG A 73 -10.40 -16.12 4.75
CA ARG A 73 -9.12 -15.92 5.46
C ARG A 73 -8.56 -14.53 5.22
N SER A 74 -8.57 -14.07 3.97
CA SER A 74 -8.08 -12.74 3.60
C SER A 74 -8.90 -11.63 4.27
N MET A 75 -10.19 -11.86 4.47
CA MET A 75 -11.09 -10.94 5.19
C MET A 75 -10.71 -10.87 6.67
N ALA A 76 -10.50 -12.02 7.33
CA ALA A 76 -10.06 -12.07 8.71
C ALA A 76 -8.69 -11.39 8.92
N GLU A 77 -7.75 -11.56 7.98
CA GLU A 77 -6.46 -10.87 8.01
C GLU A 77 -6.62 -9.35 7.88
N ALA A 78 -7.48 -8.88 6.96
CA ALA A 78 -7.76 -7.45 6.81
C ALA A 78 -8.46 -6.85 8.05
N GLU A 79 -9.39 -7.57 8.69
CA GLU A 79 -10.01 -7.14 9.95
C GLU A 79 -8.98 -7.04 11.09
N ALA A 80 -8.06 -8.00 11.18
CA ALA A 80 -6.97 -7.96 12.16
C ALA A 80 -6.05 -6.75 11.93
N ASP A 81 -5.72 -6.44 10.66
CA ASP A 81 -4.94 -5.25 10.30
C ASP A 81 -5.65 -3.95 10.71
N MET A 82 -6.97 -3.86 10.51
CA MET A 82 -7.77 -2.72 10.96
C MET A 82 -7.71 -2.55 12.48
N VAL A 83 -7.85 -3.63 13.24
CA VAL A 83 -7.78 -3.59 14.72
C VAL A 83 -6.39 -3.17 15.19
N ALA A 84 -5.33 -3.72 14.60
CA ALA A 84 -3.96 -3.38 14.94
C ALA A 84 -3.64 -1.91 14.64
N ALA A 85 -4.06 -1.41 13.47
CA ALA A 85 -3.88 -0.02 13.09
C ALA A 85 -4.69 0.93 13.99
N HIS A 86 -5.95 0.58 14.31
CA HIS A 86 -6.77 1.35 15.24
C HIS A 86 -6.13 1.44 16.63
N SER A 87 -5.64 0.32 17.17
CA SER A 87 -4.93 0.30 18.46
C SER A 87 -3.69 1.19 18.44
N THR A 88 -2.92 1.13 17.36
CA THR A 88 -1.70 1.94 17.18
C THR A 88 -2.03 3.44 17.13
N LEU A 89 -3.06 3.83 16.38
CA LEU A 89 -3.51 5.22 16.28
C LEU A 89 -4.11 5.72 17.60
N THR A 90 -4.82 4.85 18.34
CA THR A 90 -5.32 5.17 19.69
C THR A 90 -4.15 5.48 20.64
N ALA A 91 -3.13 4.63 20.66
CA ALA A 91 -1.94 4.84 21.48
C ALA A 91 -1.17 6.11 21.09
N ALA A 92 -1.20 6.49 19.81
CA ALA A 92 -0.61 7.73 19.32
C ALA A 92 -1.49 8.98 19.54
N GLY A 93 -2.74 8.82 20.00
CA GLY A 93 -3.70 9.92 20.10
C GLY A 93 -4.09 10.52 18.74
N ARG A 94 -4.04 9.71 17.67
CA ARG A 94 -4.23 10.13 16.27
C ARG A 94 -5.44 9.45 15.59
N LEU A 95 -6.51 9.20 16.35
CA LEU A 95 -7.76 8.66 15.77
C LEU A 95 -8.43 9.62 14.79
N ASP A 96 -8.11 10.92 14.86
CA ASP A 96 -8.52 11.96 13.90
C ASP A 96 -8.19 11.56 12.46
N LEU A 97 -7.07 10.86 12.25
CA LEU A 97 -6.62 10.44 10.93
C LEU A 97 -7.55 9.43 10.26
N ILE A 98 -8.34 8.67 11.01
CA ILE A 98 -9.31 7.70 10.47
C ILE A 98 -10.77 8.13 10.70
N GLY A 99 -10.98 9.39 11.10
CA GLY A 99 -12.32 9.95 11.34
C GLY A 99 -12.91 9.63 12.71
N GLY A 100 -12.09 9.18 13.68
CA GLY A 100 -12.50 9.04 15.08
C GLY A 100 -12.56 10.41 15.78
N ALA A 101 -13.49 10.55 16.75
CA ALA A 101 -13.61 11.77 17.53
C ALA A 101 -12.34 12.03 18.35
N SER A 102 -11.87 13.29 18.34
CA SER A 102 -10.69 13.79 19.06
C SER A 102 -10.91 13.88 20.56
#